data_AF-A0ABD5TM65-F1
#
_entry.id   AF-A0ABD5TM65-F1
#
_cell.length_a   1.000
_cell.length_b   1.000
_cell.length_c   1.000
_cell.angle_alpha   90.00
_cell.angle_beta   90.00
_cell.angle_gamma   90.00
#
_symmetry.space_group_name_H-M   'P 1'
#
loop_
_entity.id
_entity.type
_entity.pdbx_description
1 polymer ?
#
loop_
_entity_poly.entity_id
_entity_poly.type
_entity_poly.pdbx_seq_one_letter_code
_entity_poly.pdbx_strand_id
1 'polypeptide(L)'
;MAEDVDGTYTESQVILTAVKIIAPFTLTYGMFMALHGADAPGGGFQGGTVIGVTVLIIAFAFGIEPTRAWLSNAVLTGLVAGGVVVFAAIGLLTVALGGAFLEYDALYEVLHVKQKYGIEGIEVGGIALIVSGVVVSLFFSMAAGFEAPASRDEEAVEADGGPDGFSRGRDEERTGLGRGPEASADESAPERDDGGDRR
;
A
#
# COMPACT_ATOMS: atom_id res chain seq x y z
N MET A 1 8.84 -32.37 -17.39
CA MET A 1 9.80 -31.25 -17.36
C MET A 1 8.95 -30.00 -17.42
N ALA A 2 8.50 -29.52 -16.27
CA ALA A 2 7.80 -28.24 -16.18
C ALA A 2 8.91 -27.21 -15.94
N GLU A 3 9.09 -26.29 -16.89
CA GLU A 3 9.95 -25.13 -16.69
C GLU A 3 9.29 -24.24 -15.63
N ASP A 4 9.92 -24.15 -14.46
CA ASP A 4 9.66 -23.09 -13.47
C ASP A 4 10.04 -21.74 -14.09
N VAL A 5 9.05 -21.08 -14.67
CA VAL A 5 9.14 -19.67 -15.04
C VAL A 5 8.82 -18.83 -13.80
N ASP A 6 9.72 -18.83 -12.81
CA ASP A 6 9.68 -17.89 -11.69
C ASP A 6 11.09 -17.40 -11.34
N GLY A 7 11.68 -16.63 -12.26
CA GLY A 7 13.08 -16.19 -12.18
C GLY A 7 13.32 -14.73 -12.59
N THR A 8 12.28 -13.89 -12.65
CA THR A 8 12.44 -12.51 -13.14
C THR A 8 12.68 -11.48 -12.04
N TYR A 9 12.54 -11.84 -10.76
CA TYR A 9 12.88 -10.98 -9.63
C TYR A 9 14.19 -11.41 -8.99
N THR A 10 15.31 -11.07 -9.60
CA THR A 10 16.60 -11.13 -8.90
C THR A 10 16.64 -10.00 -7.88
N GLU A 11 16.41 -10.32 -6.61
CA GLU A 11 16.66 -9.41 -5.50
C GLU A 11 18.12 -8.95 -5.55
N SER A 12 18.34 -7.71 -5.99
CA SER A 12 19.70 -7.18 -6.10
C SER A 12 20.19 -6.73 -4.73
N GLN A 13 21.12 -7.50 -4.16
CA GLN A 13 21.79 -7.14 -2.89
C GLN A 13 22.45 -5.75 -2.96
N VAL A 14 22.91 -5.36 -4.15
CA VAL A 14 23.48 -4.02 -4.38
C VAL A 14 22.39 -2.95 -4.24
N ILE A 15 21.22 -3.13 -4.86
CA ILE A 15 20.11 -2.17 -4.78
C ILE A 15 19.59 -2.08 -3.34
N LEU A 16 19.36 -3.21 -2.68
CA LEU A 16 18.90 -3.26 -1.29
C LEU A 16 19.85 -2.50 -0.36
N THR A 17 21.16 -2.72 -0.50
CA THR A 17 22.16 -2.05 0.33
C THR A 17 22.24 -0.56 0.00
N ALA A 18 22.22 -0.19 -1.27
CA ALA A 18 22.26 1.21 -1.70
C ALA A 18 21.04 1.99 -1.17
N VAL A 19 19.84 1.44 -1.28
CA VAL A 19 18.61 2.10 -0.80
C VAL A 19 18.60 2.26 0.71
N LYS A 20 19.09 1.28 1.49
CA LYS A 20 19.23 1.43 2.96
C LYS A 20 20.09 2.63 3.35
N ILE A 21 21.10 2.96 2.54
CA ILE A 21 21.97 4.10 2.77
C ILE A 21 21.32 5.38 2.23
N ILE A 22 20.81 5.38 1.00
CA ILE A 22 20.31 6.59 0.31
C ILE A 22 18.97 7.09 0.87
N ALA A 23 18.07 6.20 1.26
CA ALA A 23 16.74 6.56 1.76
C ALA A 23 16.77 7.55 2.93
N PRO A 24 17.53 7.34 4.03
CA PRO A 24 17.58 8.32 5.12
C PRO A 24 18.16 9.67 4.68
N PHE A 25 19.14 9.72 3.77
CA PHE A 25 19.68 10.99 3.27
C PHE A 25 18.66 11.74 2.41
N THR A 26 17.99 11.05 1.49
CA THR A 26 16.96 11.68 0.63
C THR A 26 15.76 12.15 1.44
N LEU A 27 15.31 11.36 2.44
CA LEU A 27 14.24 11.77 3.36
C LEU A 27 14.63 13.03 4.14
N THR A 28 15.84 13.05 4.71
CA THR A 28 16.34 14.19 5.49
C THR A 28 16.48 15.43 4.61
N TYR A 29 16.97 15.27 3.38
CA TYR A 29 17.09 16.36 2.43
C TYR A 29 15.72 16.92 1.99
N GLY A 30 14.75 16.04 1.71
CA GLY A 30 13.37 16.44 1.42
C GLY A 30 12.72 17.19 2.59
N MET A 31 12.92 16.71 3.83
CA MET A 31 12.48 17.40 5.04
C MET A 31 13.14 18.77 5.19
N PHE A 32 14.46 18.86 4.97
CA PHE A 32 15.20 20.13 5.03
C PHE A 32 14.64 21.16 4.04
N MET A 33 14.39 20.75 2.78
CA MET A 33 13.80 21.62 1.77
C MET A 33 12.39 22.08 2.11
N ALA A 34 11.58 21.22 2.75
CA ALA A 34 10.25 21.60 3.21
C ALA A 34 10.31 22.58 4.39
N LEU A 35 11.23 22.39 5.33
CA LEU A 35 11.38 23.22 6.55
C LEU A 35 11.98 24.60 6.30
N HIS A 36 12.78 24.79 5.25
CA HIS A 36 13.52 26.03 4.97
C HIS A 36 13.11 26.69 3.65
N GLY A 37 11.89 26.44 3.17
CA GLY A 37 11.38 26.98 1.91
C GLY A 37 11.35 28.52 1.85
N ALA A 38 11.20 29.18 3.00
CA ALA A 38 11.19 30.64 3.08
C ALA A 38 12.59 31.29 2.95
N ASP A 39 13.67 30.58 3.30
CA ASP A 39 15.03 31.12 3.30
C ASP A 39 15.90 30.61 2.14
N ALA A 40 15.53 29.48 1.52
CA ALA A 40 16.34 28.78 0.53
C ALA A 40 15.49 28.41 -0.72
N PRO A 41 16.11 28.28 -1.91
CA PRO A 41 15.41 27.72 -3.07
C PRO A 41 14.91 26.31 -2.74
N GLY A 42 13.58 26.13 -2.77
CA GLY A 42 12.94 24.94 -2.23
C GLY A 42 11.46 25.18 -1.95
N GLY A 43 10.96 24.56 -0.88
CA GLY A 43 9.60 24.72 -0.40
C GLY A 43 8.87 23.40 -0.18
N GLY A 44 7.64 23.52 0.34
CA GLY A 44 6.80 22.37 0.68
C GLY A 44 6.53 21.45 -0.51
N PHE A 45 6.39 22.00 -1.72
CA PHE A 45 6.15 21.20 -2.92
C PHE A 45 7.35 20.34 -3.31
N GLN A 46 8.53 20.93 -3.44
CA GLN A 46 9.74 20.22 -3.85
C GLN A 46 10.21 19.25 -2.75
N GLY A 47 10.18 19.70 -1.49
CA GLY A 47 10.48 18.87 -0.32
C GLY A 47 9.52 17.68 -0.20
N GLY A 48 8.21 17.92 -0.29
CA GLY A 48 7.19 16.88 -0.29
C GLY A 48 7.35 15.88 -1.44
N THR A 49 7.74 16.35 -2.62
CA THR A 49 8.02 15.47 -3.77
C THR A 49 9.19 14.53 -3.47
N VAL A 50 10.31 15.05 -2.94
CA VAL A 50 11.47 14.22 -2.57
C VAL A 50 11.12 13.22 -1.48
N ILE A 51 10.36 13.63 -0.46
CA ILE A 51 9.86 12.71 0.58
C ILE A 51 9.04 11.58 -0.04
N GLY A 52 8.12 11.90 -0.95
CA GLY A 52 7.34 10.90 -1.68
C GLY A 52 8.22 9.96 -2.51
N VAL A 53 9.18 10.49 -3.26
CA VAL A 53 10.12 9.70 -4.07
C VAL A 53 10.99 8.78 -3.20
N THR A 54 11.39 9.20 -1.99
CA THR A 54 12.09 8.31 -1.06
C THR A 54 11.26 7.06 -0.73
N VAL A 55 9.95 7.22 -0.54
CA VAL A 55 9.03 6.08 -0.35
C VAL A 55 8.96 5.19 -1.59
N LEU A 56 8.93 5.78 -2.79
CA LEU A 56 8.94 5.02 -4.05
C LEU A 56 10.22 4.17 -4.18
N ILE A 57 11.38 4.72 -3.85
CA ILE A 57 12.65 3.98 -3.91
C ILE A 57 12.66 2.81 -2.91
N ILE A 58 12.09 3.00 -1.72
CA ILE A 58 11.88 1.92 -0.75
C ILE A 58 10.95 0.84 -1.35
N ALA A 59 9.84 1.23 -1.98
CA ALA A 59 8.91 0.31 -2.60
C ALA A 59 9.55 -0.51 -3.74
N PHE A 60 10.41 0.10 -4.56
CA PHE A 60 11.14 -0.62 -5.60
C PHE A 60 12.21 -1.56 -5.06
N ALA A 61 12.84 -1.23 -3.93
CA ALA A 61 13.88 -2.08 -3.34
C ALA A 61 13.30 -3.25 -2.53
N PHE A 62 12.24 -3.02 -1.76
CA PHE A 62 11.70 -3.98 -0.78
C PHE A 62 10.33 -4.56 -1.16
N GLY A 63 9.78 -4.16 -2.31
CA GLY A 63 8.48 -4.60 -2.81
C GLY A 63 7.36 -3.58 -2.56
N ILE A 64 6.44 -3.51 -3.52
CA ILE A 64 5.32 -2.56 -3.53
C ILE A 64 4.27 -2.95 -2.49
N GLU A 65 3.81 -4.20 -2.49
CA GLU A 65 2.81 -4.70 -1.54
C GLU A 65 3.23 -4.56 -0.06
N PRO A 66 4.44 -4.97 0.35
CA PRO A 66 4.93 -4.74 1.71
C PRO A 66 4.96 -3.25 2.09
N THR A 67 5.38 -2.39 1.16
CA THR A 67 5.45 -0.94 1.41
C THR A 67 4.07 -0.31 1.50
N ARG A 68 3.11 -0.77 0.69
CA ARG A 68 1.70 -0.36 0.75
C ARG A 68 1.02 -0.83 2.03
N ALA A 69 1.33 -2.04 2.51
CA ALA A 69 0.84 -2.53 3.79
C ALA A 69 1.38 -1.68 4.96
N TRP A 70 2.65 -1.24 4.88
CA TRP A 70 3.24 -0.32 5.84
C TRP A 70 2.58 1.09 5.78
N LEU A 71 2.34 1.61 4.57
CA LEU A 71 1.63 2.87 4.33
C LEU A 71 0.16 2.63 4.02
N SER A 72 -0.60 2.26 5.06
CA SER A 72 -2.04 2.04 4.90
C SER A 72 -2.75 3.23 4.22
N ASN A 73 -3.80 2.96 3.46
CA ASN A 73 -4.59 4.00 2.79
C ASN A 73 -5.05 5.09 3.77
N ALA A 74 -5.37 4.72 5.02
CA ALA A 74 -5.76 5.67 6.06
C ALA A 74 -4.65 6.67 6.39
N VAL A 75 -3.38 6.25 6.41
CA VAL A 75 -2.24 7.15 6.65
C VAL A 75 -2.08 8.12 5.48
N LEU A 76 -2.15 7.64 4.24
CA LEU A 76 -2.01 8.48 3.05
C LEU A 76 -3.17 9.49 2.94
N THR A 77 -4.41 9.02 3.10
CA THR A 77 -5.58 9.90 3.15
C THR A 77 -5.49 10.87 4.31
N GLY A 78 -5.03 10.43 5.49
CA GLY A 78 -4.80 11.28 6.64
C GLY A 78 -3.74 12.36 6.40
N LEU A 79 -2.65 12.04 5.69
CA LEU A 79 -1.62 13.00 5.30
C LEU A 79 -2.19 14.09 4.40
N VAL A 80 -2.90 13.68 3.34
CA VAL A 80 -3.48 14.61 2.35
C VAL A 80 -4.58 15.45 2.99
N ALA A 81 -5.54 14.83 3.68
CA ALA A 81 -6.62 15.54 4.35
C ALA A 81 -6.09 16.45 5.46
N GLY A 82 -5.13 15.98 6.25
CA GLY A 82 -4.47 16.77 7.29
C GLY A 82 -3.77 18.01 6.70
N GLY A 83 -3.03 17.84 5.60
CA GLY A 83 -2.41 18.96 4.91
C GLY A 83 -3.41 19.97 4.35
N VAL A 84 -4.54 19.49 3.79
CA VAL A 84 -5.64 20.37 3.33
C VAL A 84 -6.25 21.14 4.51
N VAL A 85 -6.48 20.47 5.64
CA VAL A 85 -7.02 21.10 6.85
C VAL A 85 -6.06 22.17 7.37
N VAL A 86 -4.75 21.90 7.44
CA VAL A 86 -3.76 22.90 7.87
C VAL A 86 -3.70 24.08 6.91
N PHE A 87 -3.68 23.82 5.61
CA PHE A 87 -3.69 24.87 4.57
C PHE A 87 -4.92 25.78 4.72
N ALA A 88 -6.10 25.18 4.83
CA ALA A 88 -7.35 25.90 5.03
C ALA A 88 -7.38 26.65 6.37
N ALA A 89 -6.91 26.03 7.46
CA ALA A 89 -6.90 26.65 8.78
C ALA A 89 -6.01 27.90 8.81
N ILE A 90 -4.81 27.85 8.24
CA ILE A 90 -3.91 29.01 8.17
C ILE A 90 -4.52 30.13 7.34
N GLY A 91 -5.06 29.81 6.16
CA GLY A 91 -5.68 30.83 5.30
C GLY A 91 -7.00 31.39 5.83
N LEU A 92 -7.79 30.60 6.56
CA LEU A 92 -8.99 31.09 7.23
C LEU A 92 -8.66 31.90 8.50
N LEU A 93 -7.55 31.58 9.17
CA LEU A 93 -7.07 32.35 10.31
C LEU A 93 -6.70 33.78 9.90
N THR A 94 -6.02 33.98 8.76
CA THR A 94 -5.73 35.35 8.26
C THR A 94 -7.01 36.14 7.98
N VAL A 95 -8.05 35.49 7.43
CA VAL A 95 -9.36 36.10 7.19
C VAL A 95 -10.08 36.44 8.50
N ALA A 96 -10.05 35.56 9.49
CA ALA A 96 -10.65 35.80 10.79
C ALA A 96 -10.00 36.99 11.54
N LEU A 97 -8.74 37.27 11.25
CA LEU A 97 -7.99 38.43 11.77
C LEU A 97 -8.24 39.74 10.98
N GLY A 98 -9.06 39.69 9.92
CA GLY A 98 -9.44 40.86 9.12
C GLY A 98 -8.62 41.08 7.84
N GLY A 99 -7.68 40.17 7.52
CA GLY A 99 -6.95 40.19 6.25
C GLY A 99 -7.63 39.38 5.15
N ALA A 100 -6.98 39.27 3.99
CA ALA A 100 -7.32 38.34 2.92
C ALA A 100 -6.81 36.92 3.22
N PHE A 101 -7.25 35.95 2.42
CA PHE A 101 -6.80 34.56 2.52
C PHE A 101 -5.29 34.46 2.26
N LEU A 102 -4.53 33.89 3.21
CA LEU A 102 -3.05 33.82 3.22
C LEU A 102 -2.33 35.18 3.28
N GLU A 103 -3.00 36.23 3.75
CA GLU A 103 -2.34 37.50 4.05
C GLU A 103 -1.62 37.43 5.40
N TYR A 104 -0.34 37.06 5.36
CA TYR A 104 0.46 36.85 6.58
C TYR A 104 0.74 38.13 7.38
N ASP A 105 0.55 39.31 6.79
CA ASP A 105 0.68 40.58 7.51
C ASP A 105 -0.37 40.71 8.62
N ALA A 106 -1.58 40.22 8.39
CA ALA A 106 -2.63 40.16 9.42
C ALA A 106 -2.24 39.28 10.63
N LEU A 107 -1.44 38.22 10.40
CA LEU A 107 -0.88 37.41 11.48
C LEU A 107 0.16 38.20 12.31
N TYR A 108 0.95 39.04 11.66
CA TYR A 108 1.94 39.86 12.34
C TYR A 108 1.28 40.97 13.16
N GLU A 109 0.31 41.68 12.59
CA GLU A 109 -0.35 42.81 13.25
C GLU A 109 -1.10 42.41 14.53
N VAL A 110 -1.76 41.25 14.53
CA VAL A 110 -2.57 40.81 15.68
C VAL A 110 -1.80 39.89 16.63
N LEU A 111 -1.07 38.92 16.10
CA LEU A 111 -0.40 37.87 16.89
C LEU A 111 1.11 38.06 17.04
N HIS A 112 1.69 39.09 16.40
CA HIS A 112 3.14 39.35 16.37
C HIS A 112 3.96 38.17 15.82
N VAL A 113 3.33 37.29 15.03
CA VAL A 113 4.00 36.18 14.35
C VAL A 113 4.65 36.71 13.08
N LYS A 114 5.96 36.51 12.93
CA LYS A 114 6.67 36.89 11.69
C LYS A 114 6.07 36.14 10.50
N GLN A 115 5.89 36.84 9.38
CA GLN A 115 5.30 36.31 8.15
C GLN A 115 5.99 35.00 7.71
N LYS A 116 7.31 34.94 7.89
CA LYS A 116 8.14 33.76 7.66
C LYS A 116 7.55 32.48 8.26
N TYR A 117 7.12 32.51 9.53
CA TYR A 117 6.59 31.32 10.20
C TYR A 117 5.21 30.93 9.68
N GLY A 118 4.43 31.89 9.16
CA GLY A 118 3.18 31.60 8.46
C GLY A 118 3.42 30.85 7.15
N ILE A 119 4.42 31.30 6.37
CA ILE A 119 4.84 30.67 5.12
C ILE A 119 5.41 29.26 5.39
N GLU A 120 6.38 29.14 6.29
CA GLU A 120 6.96 27.83 6.64
C GLU A 120 5.90 26.88 7.21
N GLY A 121 4.96 27.39 8.01
CA GLY A 121 3.85 26.61 8.55
C GLY A 121 2.98 26.00 7.48
N ILE A 122 2.61 26.76 6.43
CA ILE A 122 1.79 26.23 5.34
C ILE A 122 2.58 25.29 4.42
N GLU A 123 3.86 25.56 4.22
CA GLU A 123 4.72 24.72 3.39
C GLU A 123 4.95 23.35 4.03
N VAL A 124 5.28 23.33 5.32
CA VAL A 124 5.61 22.11 6.07
C VAL A 124 4.33 21.35 6.44
N GLY A 125 3.38 22.03 7.07
CA GLY A 125 2.19 21.40 7.64
C GLY A 125 1.05 21.22 6.63
N GLY A 126 1.05 21.99 5.54
CA GLY A 126 0.05 21.89 4.48
C GLY A 126 0.60 21.19 3.24
N ILE A 127 1.38 21.93 2.46
CA ILE A 127 1.77 21.57 1.09
C ILE A 127 2.63 20.30 1.06
N ALA A 128 3.64 20.17 1.94
CA ALA A 128 4.53 19.01 1.94
C ALA A 128 3.78 17.69 2.25
N LEU A 129 2.81 17.72 3.16
CA LEU A 129 1.98 16.57 3.49
C LEU A 129 1.06 16.19 2.31
N ILE A 130 0.41 17.17 1.69
CA ILE A 130 -0.43 16.95 0.50
C ILE A 130 0.42 16.33 -0.61
N VAL A 131 1.54 16.95 -0.95
CA VAL A 131 2.34 16.55 -2.11
C VAL A 131 2.96 15.17 -1.90
N SER A 132 3.57 14.90 -0.75
CA SER A 132 4.12 13.57 -0.45
C SER A 132 3.03 12.50 -0.46
N GLY A 133 1.89 12.76 0.18
CA GLY A 133 0.74 11.85 0.19
C GLY A 133 0.18 11.57 -1.20
N VAL A 134 0.02 12.60 -2.04
CA VAL A 134 -0.46 12.46 -3.42
C VAL A 134 0.54 11.69 -4.27
N VAL A 135 1.84 12.00 -4.21
CA VAL A 135 2.88 11.29 -4.99
C VAL A 135 2.86 9.79 -4.66
N VAL A 136 2.81 9.43 -3.38
CA VAL A 136 2.77 8.03 -2.95
C VAL A 136 1.44 7.36 -3.33
N SER A 137 0.32 8.06 -3.17
CA SER A 137 -1.01 7.53 -3.54
C SER A 137 -1.12 7.28 -5.04
N LEU A 138 -0.63 8.21 -5.86
CA LEU A 138 -0.59 8.05 -7.32
C LEU A 138 0.30 6.88 -7.71
N PHE A 139 1.46 6.71 -7.07
CA PHE A 139 2.33 5.57 -7.31
C PHE A 139 1.62 4.25 -7.04
N PHE A 140 0.98 4.07 -5.88
CA PHE A 140 0.25 2.84 -5.58
C PHE A 140 -0.96 2.63 -6.49
N SER A 141 -1.67 3.71 -6.85
CA SER A 141 -2.79 3.63 -7.79
C SER A 141 -2.36 3.17 -9.19
N MET A 142 -1.17 3.60 -9.65
CA MET A 142 -0.63 3.14 -10.93
C MET A 142 -0.10 1.70 -10.83
N ALA A 143 0.54 1.35 -9.71
CA ALA A 143 1.08 0.01 -9.50
C ALA A 143 0.00 -1.07 -9.40
N ALA A 144 -1.18 -0.74 -8.87
CA ALA A 144 -2.31 -1.68 -8.78
C ALA A 144 -2.93 -2.04 -10.15
N GLY A 145 -2.68 -1.25 -11.20
CA GLY A 145 -3.33 -1.42 -12.50
C GLY A 145 -4.84 -1.13 -12.46
N PHE A 146 -5.48 -1.14 -13.63
CA PHE A 146 -6.94 -1.00 -13.73
C PHE A 146 -7.58 -2.39 -13.60
N GLU A 147 -7.97 -2.80 -12.39
CA GLU A 147 -8.85 -3.96 -12.24
C GLU A 147 -10.20 -3.62 -12.88
N ALA A 148 -10.51 -4.24 -14.02
CA ALA A 148 -11.85 -4.21 -14.58
C ALA A 148 -12.80 -4.80 -13.53
N PRO A 149 -13.94 -4.16 -13.25
CA PRO A 149 -14.86 -4.67 -12.23
C PRO A 149 -15.30 -6.07 -12.64
N ALA A 150 -14.93 -7.07 -11.83
CA ALA A 150 -15.47 -8.41 -11.96
C ALA A 150 -16.99 -8.30 -11.83
N SER A 151 -17.71 -8.53 -12.94
CA SER A 151 -19.16 -8.66 -12.97
C SER A 151 -19.55 -9.77 -12.00
N ARG A 152 -20.08 -9.39 -10.84
CA ARG A 152 -20.76 -10.31 -9.93
C ARG A 152 -22.18 -10.56 -10.45
N ASP A 153 -22.25 -11.26 -11.57
CA ASP A 153 -23.48 -11.86 -12.09
C ASP A 153 -23.35 -13.38 -11.94
N GLU A 154 -23.46 -13.94 -10.72
CA GLU A 154 -23.68 -15.39 -10.48
C GLU A 154 -23.73 -15.71 -8.96
N GLU A 155 -24.60 -15.06 -8.17
CA GLU A 155 -24.91 -15.55 -6.82
C GLU A 155 -26.23 -14.96 -6.28
N ALA A 156 -27.34 -15.22 -6.99
CA ALA A 156 -28.68 -15.02 -6.43
C ALA A 156 -29.73 -15.98 -7.04
N VAL A 157 -29.30 -17.10 -7.62
CA VAL A 157 -30.18 -18.20 -8.02
C VAL A 157 -29.94 -19.35 -7.05
N GLU A 158 -30.42 -19.20 -5.81
CA GLU A 158 -30.83 -20.28 -4.90
C GLU A 158 -31.27 -19.65 -3.57
N ALA A 159 -32.47 -19.07 -3.59
CA ALA A 159 -33.22 -18.79 -2.38
C ALA A 159 -34.57 -19.49 -2.51
N ASP A 160 -34.55 -20.83 -2.43
CA ASP A 160 -35.73 -21.64 -2.11
C ASP A 160 -35.42 -22.51 -0.90
N GLY A 161 -36.26 -22.43 0.13
CA GLY A 161 -36.07 -23.13 1.40
C GLY A 161 -36.62 -22.39 2.61
N GLY A 162 -37.95 -22.23 2.67
CA GLY A 162 -38.66 -21.82 3.90
C GLY A 162 -38.73 -22.95 4.95
N PRO A 163 -38.97 -22.65 6.25
CA PRO A 163 -38.75 -23.59 7.34
C PRO A 163 -40.02 -24.35 7.79
N ASP A 164 -39.75 -25.54 8.36
CA ASP A 164 -40.48 -26.26 9.42
C ASP A 164 -41.86 -26.91 9.15
N GLY A 165 -41.82 -28.21 8.86
CA GLY A 165 -42.96 -29.14 8.89
C GLY A 165 -42.67 -30.39 9.74
N PHE A 166 -43.33 -30.46 10.90
CA PHE A 166 -43.30 -31.51 11.91
C PHE A 166 -43.71 -32.89 11.37
N SER A 167 -42.98 -33.98 11.67
CA SER A 167 -43.54 -35.35 11.76
C SER A 167 -42.67 -36.32 12.54
N ARG A 168 -43.33 -36.98 13.50
CA ARG A 168 -42.85 -38.03 14.42
C ARG A 168 -42.55 -39.35 13.69
N GLY A 169 -41.57 -40.08 14.21
CA GLY A 169 -41.81 -41.46 14.64
C GLY A 169 -40.93 -42.55 14.03
N ARG A 170 -40.22 -43.23 14.95
CA ARG A 170 -40.28 -44.68 15.17
C ARG A 170 -39.16 -45.57 14.59
N ASP A 171 -38.39 -46.05 15.56
CA ASP A 171 -37.81 -47.38 15.77
C ASP A 171 -36.66 -47.92 14.90
N GLU A 172 -35.59 -48.20 15.63
CA GLU A 172 -34.51 -49.15 15.34
C GLU A 172 -35.06 -50.57 15.10
N GLU A 173 -34.57 -51.29 14.09
CA GLU A 173 -34.25 -52.73 14.24
C GLU A 173 -33.34 -53.29 13.13
N ARG A 174 -32.18 -53.78 13.57
CA ARG A 174 -31.46 -55.01 13.21
C ARG A 174 -31.63 -55.62 11.81
N THR A 175 -30.48 -55.93 11.17
CA THR A 175 -29.87 -57.29 11.02
C THR A 175 -28.77 -57.23 9.94
N GLY A 176 -27.51 -57.60 10.21
CA GLY A 176 -26.92 -58.94 10.01
C GLY A 176 -26.72 -59.22 8.50
N LEU A 177 -25.61 -59.65 7.90
CA LEU A 177 -24.39 -60.41 8.24
C LEU A 177 -23.49 -60.23 6.99
N GLY A 178 -22.17 -60.02 7.07
CA GLY A 178 -21.22 -61.14 7.08
C GLY A 178 -19.94 -60.90 6.23
N ARG A 179 -18.79 -61.22 6.85
CA ARG A 179 -17.53 -61.80 6.30
C ARG A 179 -16.69 -61.05 5.22
N GLY A 180 -15.49 -60.60 5.62
CA GLY A 180 -14.32 -60.29 4.73
C GLY A 180 -13.59 -61.56 4.25
N PRO A 181 -12.24 -61.61 4.11
CA PRO A 181 -11.20 -60.60 3.80
C PRO A 181 -10.26 -61.08 2.63
N GLU A 182 -9.10 -60.42 2.44
CA GLU A 182 -7.87 -60.87 1.69
C GLU A 182 -7.87 -60.74 0.15
N ALA A 183 -6.77 -60.53 -0.60
CA ALA A 183 -5.39 -60.11 -0.36
C ALA A 183 -4.67 -59.95 -1.74
N SER A 184 -3.59 -59.16 -1.76
CA SER A 184 -2.32 -59.31 -2.53
C SER A 184 -2.25 -59.74 -4.01
N ALA A 185 -1.52 -58.96 -4.81
CA ALA A 185 -0.45 -59.37 -5.75
C ALA A 185 0.20 -58.05 -6.27
N ASP A 186 1.44 -57.67 -5.94
CA ASP A 186 2.76 -58.20 -6.36
C ASP A 186 2.85 -58.56 -7.85
N GLU A 187 3.53 -57.71 -8.63
CA GLU A 187 4.22 -58.16 -9.83
C GLU A 187 5.52 -57.38 -10.03
N SER A 188 6.57 -58.16 -10.20
CA SER A 188 7.99 -57.81 -10.23
C SER A 188 8.45 -57.45 -11.65
N ALA A 189 9.63 -56.81 -11.74
CA ALA A 189 10.30 -56.32 -12.94
C ALA A 189 10.61 -57.37 -14.04
N PRO A 190 11.16 -56.95 -15.19
CA PRO A 190 12.63 -57.00 -15.31
C PRO A 190 13.31 -55.87 -16.10
N GLU A 191 14.52 -55.54 -15.63
CA GLU A 191 15.77 -55.19 -16.33
C GLU A 191 15.78 -54.95 -17.85
N ARG A 192 16.42 -53.84 -18.28
CA ARG A 192 17.37 -53.80 -19.41
C ARG A 192 18.32 -52.60 -19.32
N ASP A 193 19.57 -52.97 -19.13
CA ASP A 193 20.83 -52.25 -19.37
C ASP A 193 20.97 -51.82 -20.83
N ASP A 194 21.42 -50.58 -21.07
CA ASP A 194 22.25 -50.28 -22.25
C ASP A 194 23.12 -49.04 -21.97
N GLY A 195 24.42 -49.27 -21.83
CA GLY A 195 25.44 -48.24 -21.79
C GLY A 195 25.70 -47.62 -23.18
N GLY A 196 26.13 -46.37 -23.22
CA GLY A 196 26.41 -45.70 -24.49
C GLY A 196 27.09 -44.33 -24.37
N ASP A 197 28.37 -44.37 -24.04
CA ASP A 197 29.42 -43.41 -24.40
C ASP A 197 29.16 -42.61 -25.70
N ARG A 198 29.39 -41.27 -25.68
CA ARG A 198 30.31 -40.52 -26.58
C ARG A 198 29.98 -39.02 -26.76
N ARG A 199 31.03 -38.23 -26.48
CA ARG A 199 31.38 -36.85 -26.90
C ARG A 199 30.87 -35.66 -26.09
#